data_AF-A0A8H6KZP5-F1
#
_entry.id   AF-A0A8H6KZP5-F1
#
_cell.length_a   1.000
_cell.length_b   1.000
_cell.length_c   1.000
_cell.angle_alpha   90.00
_cell.angle_beta   90.00
_cell.angle_gamma   90.00
#
_symmetry.space_group_name_H-M   'P 1'
#
loop_
_entity.id
_entity.type
_entity.pdbx_description
1 polymer ?
#
loop_
_entity_poly.entity_id
_entity_poly.type
_entity_poly.pdbx_seq_one_letter_code
_entity_poly.pdbx_strand_id
1 'polypeptide(L)'
;MQHLLGEGGFSYVYLVQDTSTSQLYALKKIRCPFGQESVSLALKEVEAYTLFSPHPNIIHSVDHSVVSAKDKSDPGAKTVYILLPYYRRGNLQDAINANLVNHTKFPERRLMILFLGVARALKAMHQYRVKGAPGGVASQRKAKGVRQEAAEADQDAAKKNKQRRRREEPERDQEDVEQEPLMEGEVTRSQEGMGEGELRAYAHRDIKPGNIMIADDGKTPILMDLGSLAPAPTPITSRSLALAVQDTAAEHSTMPYRAPELFDVKTGSVIDTKVDIWSLGCTLYACLTGKSPFEARSEETGGSLSICVLGGDWRFPDEGAKKDAKGKGKVNGAAEGPAEGAVGDGVKDVVRMCLKVEPAERPDIDELIILVEELLGRMPADDERDGV
;
A
#
# COMPACT_ATOMS: atom_id res chain seq x y z
N MET A 1 -4.90 -13.69 26.00
CA MET A 1 -4.09 -12.48 26.28
C MET A 1 -4.09 -11.63 25.01
N GLN A 2 -4.14 -10.30 25.12
CA GLN A 2 -4.01 -9.39 23.97
C GLN A 2 -2.55 -8.92 23.91
N HIS A 3 -1.84 -9.20 22.82
CA HIS A 3 -0.48 -8.70 22.60
C HIS A 3 -0.52 -7.61 21.52
N LEU A 4 0.08 -6.45 21.76
CA LEU A 4 0.17 -5.39 20.75
C LEU A 4 1.14 -5.82 19.64
N LEU A 5 0.67 -5.87 18.41
CA LEU A 5 1.46 -6.18 17.21
C LEU A 5 1.96 -4.91 16.51
N GLY A 6 1.22 -3.82 16.60
CA GLY A 6 1.59 -2.54 15.99
C GLY A 6 0.72 -1.38 16.45
N GLU A 7 1.29 -0.18 16.40
CA GLU A 7 0.64 1.08 16.75
C GLU A 7 0.88 2.12 15.65
N GLY A 8 -0.17 2.83 15.29
CA GLY A 8 -0.15 4.07 14.52
C GLY A 8 -0.99 5.13 15.24
N GLY A 9 -0.99 6.37 14.75
CA GLY A 9 -1.53 7.53 15.48
C GLY A 9 -2.90 7.32 16.14
N PHE A 10 -3.85 6.72 15.42
CA PHE A 10 -5.19 6.40 15.95
C PHE A 10 -5.59 4.92 15.77
N SER A 11 -4.66 4.07 15.34
CA SER A 11 -4.91 2.67 14.98
C SER A 11 -3.97 1.74 15.75
N TYR A 12 -4.53 0.69 16.34
CA TYR A 12 -3.79 -0.31 17.10
C TYR A 12 -4.09 -1.69 16.53
N VAL A 13 -3.07 -2.54 16.41
CA VAL A 13 -3.25 -3.93 15.97
C VAL A 13 -2.88 -4.86 17.13
N TYR A 14 -3.81 -5.72 17.52
CA TYR A 14 -3.62 -6.68 18.62
C TYR A 14 -3.67 -8.11 18.10
N LEU A 15 -2.80 -8.97 18.60
CA LEU A 15 -2.96 -10.42 18.51
C LEU A 15 -4.06 -10.83 19.49
N VAL A 16 -5.11 -11.44 18.96
CA VAL A 16 -6.24 -11.95 19.73
C VAL A 16 -6.44 -13.43 19.45
N GLN A 17 -7.11 -14.11 20.36
CA GLN A 17 -7.38 -15.54 20.27
C GLN A 17 -8.89 -15.76 20.43
N ASP A 18 -9.45 -16.55 19.53
CA ASP A 18 -10.83 -17.02 19.65
C ASP A 18 -10.95 -17.95 20.87
N THR A 19 -11.91 -17.65 21.75
CA THR A 19 -12.15 -18.38 22.98
C THR A 19 -12.69 -19.79 22.76
N SER A 20 -13.31 -20.04 21.61
CA SER A 20 -13.92 -21.33 21.27
C SER A 20 -12.97 -22.24 20.51
N THR A 21 -12.25 -21.70 19.52
CA THR A 21 -11.38 -22.49 18.62
C THR A 21 -9.90 -22.42 18.98
N SER A 22 -9.49 -21.51 19.88
CA SER A 22 -8.09 -21.16 20.13
C SER A 22 -7.32 -20.62 18.92
N GLN A 23 -8.00 -20.33 17.80
CA GLN A 23 -7.41 -19.75 16.60
C GLN A 23 -6.94 -18.31 16.85
N LEU A 24 -5.78 -17.95 16.29
CA LEU A 24 -5.20 -16.61 16.40
C LEU A 24 -5.68 -15.70 15.27
N TYR A 25 -5.91 -14.43 15.60
CA TYR A 25 -6.32 -13.38 14.68
C TYR A 25 -5.61 -12.06 15.00
N ALA A 26 -5.55 -11.17 14.02
CA ALA A 26 -5.15 -9.79 14.22
C ALA A 26 -6.40 -8.90 14.32
N LEU A 27 -6.53 -8.16 15.42
CA LEU A 27 -7.63 -7.22 15.65
C LEU A 27 -7.11 -5.80 15.48
N LYS A 28 -7.50 -5.14 14.39
CA LYS A 28 -7.24 -3.72 14.16
C LYS A 28 -8.34 -2.90 14.85
N LYS A 29 -7.93 -2.00 15.75
CA LYS A 29 -8.78 -1.07 16.49
C LYS A 29 -8.46 0.35 16.03
N ILE A 30 -9.40 0.99 15.38
CA ILE A 30 -9.30 2.38 14.90
C ILE A 30 -10.16 3.25 15.81
N ARG A 31 -9.55 4.25 16.45
CA ARG A 31 -10.28 5.24 17.23
C ARG A 31 -10.67 6.39 16.31
N CYS A 32 -11.93 6.79 16.35
CA CYS A 32 -12.48 7.90 15.59
C CYS A 32 -12.89 9.00 16.58
N PRO A 33 -11.93 9.83 17.06
CA PRO A 33 -12.22 10.90 18.02
C PRO A 33 -12.83 12.15 17.37
N PHE A 34 -12.77 12.28 16.04
CA PHE A 34 -13.17 13.49 15.32
C PHE A 34 -14.36 13.20 14.40
N GLY A 35 -15.57 13.23 14.95
CA GLY A 35 -16.84 13.26 14.22
C GLY A 35 -17.00 12.26 13.07
N GLN A 36 -17.86 12.61 12.11
CA GLN A 36 -18.24 11.78 10.97
C GLN A 36 -17.06 11.47 10.03
N GLU A 37 -16.11 12.39 9.86
CA GLU A 37 -15.01 12.25 8.91
C GLU A 37 -14.08 11.08 9.27
N SER A 38 -13.63 11.01 10.53
CA SER A 38 -12.77 9.91 11.00
C SER A 38 -13.48 8.55 10.95
N VAL A 39 -14.80 8.53 11.13
CA VAL A 39 -15.63 7.32 10.96
C VAL A 39 -15.74 6.93 9.49
N SER A 40 -15.89 7.90 8.59
CA SER A 40 -15.98 7.65 7.15
C SER A 40 -14.69 7.03 6.60
N LEU A 41 -13.53 7.55 7.03
CA LEU A 41 -12.21 7.00 6.68
C LEU A 41 -12.05 5.56 7.20
N ALA A 42 -12.42 5.31 8.47
CA ALA A 42 -12.35 3.96 9.04
C ALA A 42 -13.27 2.97 8.31
N LEU A 43 -14.47 3.41 7.91
CA LEU A 43 -15.40 2.57 7.13
C LEU A 43 -14.93 2.35 5.70
N LYS A 44 -14.28 3.34 5.07
CA LYS A 44 -13.63 3.17 3.76
C LYS A 44 -12.58 2.06 3.82
N GLU A 45 -11.81 2.00 4.92
CA GLU A 45 -10.85 0.92 5.14
C GLU A 45 -11.53 -0.45 5.29
N VAL A 46 -12.63 -0.53 6.05
CA VAL A 46 -13.44 -1.76 6.18
C VAL A 46 -13.93 -2.24 4.80
N GLU A 47 -14.46 -1.31 3.99
CA GLU A 47 -14.93 -1.62 2.64
C GLU A 47 -13.80 -2.16 1.75
N ALA A 48 -12.60 -1.58 1.84
CA ALA A 48 -11.44 -2.01 1.07
C ALA A 48 -11.08 -3.49 1.32
N TYR A 49 -11.13 -3.96 2.58
CA TYR A 49 -10.88 -5.38 2.92
C TYR A 49 -11.93 -6.37 2.37
N THR A 50 -13.09 -5.87 1.93
CA THR A 50 -14.14 -6.71 1.33
C THR A 50 -14.15 -6.64 -0.19
N LEU A 51 -13.52 -5.60 -0.77
CA LEU A 51 -13.67 -5.24 -2.18
C LEU A 51 -13.20 -6.35 -3.13
N PHE A 52 -12.04 -6.93 -2.84
CA PHE A 52 -11.40 -7.95 -3.66
C PHE A 52 -11.70 -9.38 -3.21
N SER A 53 -12.59 -9.55 -2.24
CA SER A 53 -12.90 -10.87 -1.68
C SER A 53 -13.68 -11.76 -2.67
N PRO A 54 -13.39 -13.07 -2.72
CA PRO A 54 -12.20 -13.75 -2.20
C PRO A 54 -11.05 -13.73 -3.23
N HIS A 55 -9.86 -13.26 -2.84
CA HIS A 55 -8.64 -13.37 -3.65
C HIS A 55 -7.47 -13.93 -2.83
N PRO A 56 -6.81 -15.02 -3.22
CA PRO A 56 -5.86 -15.74 -2.36
C PRO A 56 -4.64 -14.93 -1.92
N ASN A 57 -4.28 -13.88 -2.67
CA ASN A 57 -3.12 -13.02 -2.37
C ASN A 57 -3.49 -11.64 -1.82
N ILE A 58 -4.74 -11.39 -1.44
CA ILE A 58 -5.17 -10.13 -0.82
C ILE A 58 -5.75 -10.46 0.56
N ILE A 59 -5.44 -9.64 1.56
CA ILE A 59 -6.03 -9.82 2.89
C ILE A 59 -7.52 -9.46 2.88
N HIS A 60 -8.32 -10.26 3.59
CA HIS A 60 -9.74 -9.99 3.77
C HIS A 60 -10.08 -9.92 5.26
N SER A 61 -11.07 -9.12 5.59
CA SER A 61 -11.64 -9.10 6.93
C SER A 61 -12.49 -10.36 7.17
N VAL A 62 -12.33 -10.93 8.37
CA VAL A 62 -13.19 -11.99 8.89
C VAL A 62 -14.51 -11.39 9.36
N ASP A 63 -14.43 -10.29 10.10
CA ASP A 63 -15.58 -9.54 10.59
C ASP A 63 -15.18 -8.09 10.93
N HIS A 64 -16.17 -7.22 11.11
CA HIS A 64 -15.97 -5.87 11.63
C HIS A 64 -17.12 -5.42 12.54
N SER A 65 -16.80 -4.57 13.50
CA SER A 65 -17.77 -4.00 14.43
C SER A 65 -17.48 -2.52 14.68
N VAL A 66 -18.53 -1.73 14.85
CA VAL A 66 -18.43 -0.32 15.23
C VAL A 66 -19.08 -0.15 16.59
N VAL A 67 -18.35 0.41 17.53
CA VAL A 67 -18.78 0.59 18.91
C VAL A 67 -18.70 2.07 19.26
N SER A 68 -19.81 2.64 19.71
CA SER A 68 -19.83 4.00 20.26
C SER A 68 -19.14 4.03 21.62
N ALA A 69 -18.34 5.07 21.87
CA ALA A 69 -17.69 5.24 23.17
C ALA A 69 -18.75 5.30 24.28
N LYS A 70 -18.53 4.54 25.36
CA LYS A 70 -19.41 4.57 26.54
C LYS A 70 -19.19 5.82 27.41
N ASP A 71 -18.19 6.63 27.08
CA ASP A 71 -17.84 7.82 27.84
C ASP A 71 -18.83 8.94 27.53
N LYS A 72 -19.51 9.45 28.57
CA LYS A 72 -20.50 10.53 28.43
C LYS A 72 -19.87 11.88 28.09
N SER A 73 -18.55 12.00 28.17
CA SER A 73 -17.81 13.22 27.85
C SER A 73 -17.69 13.48 26.35
N ASP A 74 -17.73 12.42 25.51
CA ASP A 74 -17.66 12.54 24.05
C ASP A 74 -18.62 11.54 23.37
N PRO A 75 -19.90 11.90 23.22
CA PRO A 75 -20.91 11.05 22.57
C PRO A 75 -20.65 10.79 21.07
N GLY A 76 -19.76 11.55 20.43
CA GLY A 76 -19.45 11.43 19.01
C GLY A 76 -18.33 10.42 18.73
N ALA A 77 -17.50 10.11 19.73
CA ALA A 77 -16.39 9.20 19.56
C ALA A 77 -16.87 7.77 19.25
N LYS A 78 -16.43 7.23 18.11
CA LYS A 78 -16.66 5.82 17.73
C LYS A 78 -15.34 5.07 17.68
N THR A 79 -15.40 3.75 17.85
CA THR A 79 -14.26 2.86 17.66
C THR A 79 -14.65 1.77 16.66
N VAL A 80 -13.86 1.62 15.61
CA VAL A 80 -14.02 0.58 14.60
C VAL A 80 -13.05 -0.56 14.89
N TYR A 81 -13.57 -1.78 14.90
CA TYR A 81 -12.82 -3.02 15.06
C TYR A 81 -12.88 -3.82 13.77
N ILE A 82 -11.74 -4.26 13.28
CA ILE A 82 -11.60 -5.10 12.09
C ILE A 82 -10.84 -6.35 12.49
N LEU A 83 -11.47 -7.51 12.32
CA LEU A 83 -10.86 -8.80 12.60
C LEU A 83 -10.23 -9.33 11.30
N LEU A 84 -8.92 -9.59 11.33
CA LEU A 84 -8.11 -10.01 10.20
C LEU A 84 -7.43 -11.36 10.51
N PRO A 85 -7.13 -12.19 9.50
CA PRO A 85 -6.30 -13.36 9.67
C PRO A 85 -4.92 -12.99 10.22
N TYR A 86 -4.37 -13.82 11.09
CA TYR A 86 -3.01 -13.68 11.59
C TYR A 86 -2.07 -14.62 10.82
N TYR A 87 -0.95 -14.09 10.35
CA TYR A 87 0.08 -14.84 9.62
C TYR A 87 1.35 -14.92 10.47
N ARG A 88 1.73 -16.15 10.86
CA ARG A 88 2.78 -16.36 11.88
C ARG A 88 4.19 -16.08 11.37
N ARG A 89 4.37 -16.15 10.05
CA ARG A 89 5.67 -15.94 9.40
C ARG A 89 6.04 -14.47 9.22
N GLY A 90 5.17 -13.54 9.63
CA GLY A 90 5.42 -12.10 9.49
C GLY A 90 5.32 -11.62 8.05
N ASN A 91 5.94 -10.47 7.77
CA ASN A 91 5.98 -9.83 6.46
C ASN A 91 7.33 -10.01 5.76
N LEU A 92 7.43 -9.57 4.50
CA LEU A 92 8.68 -9.64 3.74
C LEU A 92 9.80 -8.76 4.32
N GLN A 93 9.48 -7.67 5.01
CA GLN A 93 10.50 -6.87 5.69
C GLN A 93 11.15 -7.65 6.84
N ASP A 94 10.37 -8.41 7.61
CA ASP A 94 10.90 -9.30 8.66
C ASP A 94 11.83 -10.35 8.06
N ALA A 95 11.45 -10.93 6.91
CA ALA A 95 12.28 -11.91 6.20
C ALA A 95 13.57 -11.29 5.63
N ILE A 96 13.52 -10.05 5.12
CA ILE A 96 14.71 -9.30 4.71
C ILE A 96 15.65 -9.09 5.90
N ASN A 97 15.12 -8.62 7.02
CA ASN A 97 15.91 -8.34 8.22
C ASN A 97 16.55 -9.64 8.77
N ALA A 98 15.81 -10.75 8.78
CA ALA A 98 16.33 -12.05 9.17
C ALA A 98 17.47 -12.52 8.27
N ASN A 99 17.33 -12.34 6.94
CA ASN A 99 18.39 -12.68 5.99
C ASN A 99 19.65 -11.83 6.19
N LEU A 100 19.50 -10.52 6.45
CA LEU A 100 20.62 -9.64 6.74
C LEU A 100 21.38 -10.03 8.01
N VAL A 101 20.66 -10.39 9.09
CA VAL A 101 21.26 -10.83 10.37
C VAL A 101 21.95 -12.19 10.23
N ASN A 102 21.33 -13.12 9.49
CA ASN A 102 21.85 -14.47 9.32
C ASN A 102 22.86 -14.60 8.17
N HIS A 103 23.14 -13.51 7.44
CA HIS A 103 23.93 -13.52 6.21
C HIS A 103 23.44 -14.51 5.15
N THR A 104 22.12 -14.74 5.11
CA THR A 104 21.44 -15.59 4.13
C THR A 104 20.78 -14.75 3.04
N LYS A 105 20.35 -15.39 1.96
CA LYS A 105 19.62 -14.75 0.85
C LYS A 105 18.32 -15.49 0.58
N PHE A 106 17.37 -14.83 -0.06
CA PHE A 106 16.21 -15.53 -0.58
C PHE A 106 16.63 -16.47 -1.72
N PRO A 107 16.17 -17.73 -1.72
CA PRO A 107 16.20 -18.54 -2.94
C PRO A 107 15.42 -17.80 -4.04
N GLU A 108 16.04 -17.58 -5.19
CA GLU A 108 15.48 -16.72 -6.24
C GLU A 108 14.12 -17.22 -6.73
N ARG A 109 13.98 -18.53 -6.92
CA ARG A 109 12.72 -19.13 -7.35
C ARG A 109 11.61 -18.89 -6.32
N ARG A 110 11.89 -19.08 -5.03
CA ARG A 110 10.95 -18.76 -3.95
C ARG A 110 10.56 -17.28 -3.93
N LEU A 111 11.53 -16.38 -4.11
CA LEU A 111 11.27 -14.95 -4.19
C LEU A 111 10.38 -14.60 -5.39
N MET A 112 10.64 -15.21 -6.55
CA MET A 112 9.82 -15.00 -7.75
C MET A 112 8.41 -15.57 -7.62
N ILE A 113 8.19 -16.65 -6.85
CA ILE A 113 6.85 -17.15 -6.50
C ILE A 113 6.08 -16.12 -5.66
N LEU A 114 6.74 -15.54 -4.65
CA LEU A 114 6.15 -14.47 -3.83
C LEU A 114 5.88 -13.22 -4.68
N PHE A 115 6.81 -12.83 -5.55
CA PHE A 115 6.61 -11.71 -6.47
C PHE A 115 5.41 -11.93 -7.39
N LEU A 116 5.27 -13.14 -7.96
CA LEU A 116 4.14 -13.51 -8.82
C LEU A 116 2.81 -13.46 -8.09
N GLY A 117 2.75 -13.93 -6.84
CA GLY A 117 1.52 -13.84 -6.04
C GLY A 117 1.10 -12.39 -5.74
N VAL A 118 2.06 -11.50 -5.48
CA VAL A 118 1.77 -10.06 -5.34
C VAL A 118 1.33 -9.45 -6.67
N ALA A 119 1.95 -9.83 -7.79
CA ALA A 119 1.52 -9.39 -9.12
C ALA A 119 0.08 -9.84 -9.43
N ARG A 120 -0.31 -11.06 -9.05
CA ARG A 120 -1.70 -11.55 -9.15
C ARG A 120 -2.67 -10.76 -8.28
N ALA A 121 -2.27 -10.37 -7.06
CA ALA A 121 -3.05 -9.46 -6.22
C ALA A 121 -3.26 -8.11 -6.91
N LEU A 122 -2.20 -7.51 -7.44
CA LEU A 122 -2.28 -6.25 -8.18
C LEU A 122 -3.17 -6.37 -9.42
N LYS A 123 -3.10 -7.47 -10.17
CA LYS A 123 -4.00 -7.72 -11.30
C LYS A 123 -5.47 -7.65 -10.88
N ALA A 124 -5.83 -8.26 -9.75
CA ALA A 124 -7.19 -8.20 -9.24
C ALA A 124 -7.66 -6.77 -8.89
N MET A 125 -6.73 -5.89 -8.49
CA MET A 125 -7.00 -4.47 -8.23
C MET A 125 -7.05 -3.64 -9.52
N HIS A 126 -6.06 -3.81 -10.40
CA HIS A 126 -5.88 -3.08 -11.64
C HIS A 126 -6.95 -3.40 -12.68
N GLN A 127 -7.60 -4.56 -12.55
CA GLN A 127 -8.66 -5.02 -13.46
C GLN A 127 -10.00 -5.17 -12.73
N TYR A 128 -10.14 -4.56 -11.56
CA TYR A 128 -11.36 -4.68 -10.78
C TYR A 128 -12.57 -4.19 -11.59
N ARG A 129 -13.60 -5.02 -11.61
CA ARG A 129 -14.90 -4.67 -12.17
C ARG A 129 -15.89 -4.54 -11.03
N VAL A 130 -16.73 -3.52 -11.12
CA VAL A 130 -17.79 -3.27 -10.13
C VAL A 130 -18.66 -4.53 -10.06
N LYS A 131 -18.49 -5.30 -8.98
CA LYS A 131 -19.41 -6.37 -8.63
C LYS A 131 -20.70 -5.70 -8.16
N GLY A 132 -21.88 -6.13 -8.61
CA GLY A 132 -23.13 -5.67 -8.01
C GLY A 132 -23.04 -5.76 -6.48
N ALA A 133 -23.41 -4.68 -5.79
CA ALA A 133 -23.28 -4.44 -4.34
C ALA A 133 -22.20 -5.32 -3.62
N PRO A 134 -20.91 -4.92 -3.63
CA PRO A 134 -19.86 -5.66 -2.93
C PRO A 134 -20.06 -5.58 -1.41
N GLY A 135 -20.01 -6.72 -0.72
CA GLY A 135 -20.10 -6.79 0.76
C GLY A 135 -21.40 -7.39 1.31
N GLY A 136 -22.30 -7.86 0.44
CA GLY A 136 -23.63 -8.28 0.85
C GLY A 136 -24.46 -7.07 1.30
N VAL A 137 -25.74 -7.06 0.93
CA VAL A 137 -26.67 -5.96 1.22
C VAL A 137 -26.66 -5.57 2.71
N ALA A 138 -26.35 -6.51 3.60
CA ALA A 138 -26.26 -6.31 5.04
C ALA A 138 -25.07 -5.44 5.49
N SER A 139 -23.85 -5.67 4.98
CA SER A 139 -22.66 -4.89 5.39
C SER A 139 -22.75 -3.44 4.92
N GLN A 140 -23.16 -3.24 3.67
CA GLN A 140 -23.36 -1.90 3.12
C GLN A 140 -24.47 -1.12 3.82
N ARG A 141 -25.60 -1.78 4.16
CA ARG A 141 -26.65 -1.15 4.97
C ARG A 141 -26.15 -0.75 6.37
N LYS A 142 -25.34 -1.61 7.00
CA LYS A 142 -24.73 -1.33 8.31
C LYS A 142 -23.78 -0.14 8.23
N ALA A 143 -22.87 -0.11 7.25
CA ALA A 143 -21.95 1.02 7.03
C ALA A 143 -22.70 2.33 6.71
N LYS A 144 -23.72 2.28 5.85
CA LYS A 144 -24.58 3.44 5.52
C LYS A 144 -25.32 3.97 6.75
N GLY A 145 -25.87 3.08 7.58
CA GLY A 145 -26.51 3.45 8.84
C GLY A 145 -25.54 4.11 9.82
N VAL A 146 -24.32 3.58 9.95
CA VAL A 146 -23.28 4.16 10.83
C VAL A 146 -22.82 5.54 10.34
N ARG A 147 -22.68 5.73 9.02
CA ARG A 147 -22.37 7.04 8.41
C ARG A 147 -23.48 8.05 8.70
N GLN A 148 -24.74 7.65 8.53
CA GLN A 148 -25.89 8.51 8.77
C GLN A 148 -26.02 8.88 10.25
N GLU A 149 -25.85 7.92 11.16
CA GLU A 149 -25.88 8.18 12.61
C GLU A 149 -24.73 9.12 13.05
N ALA A 150 -23.53 8.98 12.47
CA ALA A 150 -22.43 9.89 12.74
C ALA A 150 -22.73 11.31 12.21
N ALA A 151 -23.33 11.44 11.02
CA ALA A 151 -23.76 12.72 10.48
C ALA A 151 -24.82 13.40 11.35
N GLU A 152 -25.80 12.64 11.85
CA GLU A 152 -26.83 13.12 12.76
C GLU A 152 -26.23 13.58 14.10
N ALA A 153 -25.27 12.84 14.65
CA ALA A 153 -24.56 13.21 15.88
C ALA A 153 -23.76 14.51 15.74
N ASP A 154 -23.08 14.70 14.60
CA ASP A 154 -22.34 15.94 14.30
C ASP A 154 -23.29 17.13 14.14
N GLN A 155 -24.43 16.94 13.46
CA GLN A 155 -25.46 17.98 13.35
C GLN A 155 -26.03 18.37 14.72
N ASP A 156 -26.26 17.41 15.62
CA ASP A 156 -26.77 17.67 16.95
C ASP A 156 -25.72 18.33 17.86
N ALA A 157 -24.45 17.97 17.72
CA ALA A 157 -23.33 18.65 18.38
C ALA A 157 -23.22 20.10 17.91
N ALA A 158 -23.31 20.35 16.59
CA ALA A 158 -23.29 21.69 16.00
C ALA A 158 -24.48 22.54 16.47
N LYS A 159 -25.69 21.97 16.55
CA LYS A 159 -26.88 22.65 17.08
C LYS A 159 -26.72 23.01 18.57
N LYS A 160 -26.22 22.09 19.40
CA LYS A 160 -25.94 22.36 20.83
C LYS A 160 -24.88 23.44 21.01
N ASN A 161 -23.86 23.45 20.17
CA ASN A 161 -22.80 24.47 20.21
C ASN A 161 -23.33 25.85 19.76
N LYS A 162 -24.17 25.91 18.71
CA LYS A 162 -24.92 27.13 18.33
C LYS A 162 -25.85 27.60 19.44
N GLN A 163 -26.53 26.70 20.15
CA GLN A 163 -27.43 27.04 21.27
C GLN A 163 -26.67 27.56 22.49
N ARG A 164 -25.46 27.06 22.78
CA ARG A 164 -24.57 27.62 23.82
C ARG A 164 -24.04 28.99 23.43
N ARG A 165 -23.53 29.16 22.20
CA ARG A 165 -23.08 30.47 21.69
C ARG A 165 -24.19 31.53 21.73
N ARG A 166 -25.44 31.16 21.41
CA ARG A 166 -26.61 32.06 21.45
C ARG A 166 -27.08 32.42 22.88
N ARG A 167 -26.60 31.71 23.91
CA ARG A 167 -26.86 32.03 25.32
C ARG A 167 -25.78 32.90 25.96
N GLU A 168 -24.60 33.02 25.35
CA GLU A 168 -23.45 33.67 25.96
C GLU A 168 -23.13 35.08 25.39
N GLU A 169 -23.59 35.46 24.19
CA GLU A 169 -23.54 36.87 23.72
C GLU A 169 -24.64 37.19 22.67
N PRO A 170 -25.37 38.33 22.78
CA PRO A 170 -26.12 38.88 21.66
C PRO A 170 -25.23 39.87 20.87
N GLU A 171 -25.24 39.72 19.55
CA GLU A 171 -24.71 40.64 18.53
C GLU A 171 -23.19 40.70 18.33
N ARG A 172 -22.73 40.02 17.26
CA ARG A 172 -21.84 40.58 16.24
C ARG A 172 -21.90 39.71 14.98
N ASP A 173 -22.34 40.32 13.88
CA ASP A 173 -22.35 39.75 12.53
C ASP A 173 -20.98 39.93 11.85
N GLN A 174 -20.65 38.95 10.98
CA GLN A 174 -19.75 39.01 9.81
C GLN A 174 -18.24 39.15 10.14
N GLU A 175 -17.29 38.35 9.64
CA GLU A 175 -17.16 37.42 8.51
C GLU A 175 -16.12 36.37 8.92
N ASP A 176 -16.47 35.09 8.98
CA ASP A 176 -15.51 34.00 8.83
C ASP A 176 -15.96 33.20 7.62
N VAL A 177 -15.38 33.52 6.47
CA VAL A 177 -15.36 32.59 5.34
C VAL A 177 -14.44 31.47 5.79
N GLU A 178 -14.99 30.50 6.51
CA GLU A 178 -14.34 29.20 6.69
C GLU A 178 -14.06 28.68 5.28
N GLN A 179 -12.79 28.75 4.88
CA GLN A 179 -12.31 28.00 3.72
C GLN A 179 -12.59 26.55 4.05
N GLU A 180 -13.70 26.01 3.53
CA GLU A 180 -13.93 24.58 3.53
C GLU A 180 -12.68 23.95 2.90
N PRO A 181 -11.91 23.12 3.64
CA PRO A 181 -10.84 22.38 3.01
C PRO A 181 -11.48 21.57 1.90
N LEU A 182 -11.02 21.78 0.66
CA LEU A 182 -11.47 20.99 -0.49
C LEU A 182 -11.22 19.52 -0.15
N MET A 183 -12.29 18.83 0.24
CA MET A 183 -12.22 17.46 0.73
C MET A 183 -11.59 16.56 -0.33
N GLU A 184 -10.84 15.55 0.13
CA GLU A 184 -10.53 14.29 -0.57
C GLU A 184 -11.77 13.61 -1.22
N GLY A 185 -12.96 14.12 -0.89
CA GLY A 185 -14.25 13.84 -1.51
C GLY A 185 -14.33 14.01 -3.02
N GLU A 186 -13.56 14.87 -3.69
CA GLU A 186 -13.69 15.00 -5.17
C GLU A 186 -13.20 13.76 -5.94
N VAL A 187 -12.24 13.01 -5.37
CA VAL A 187 -11.74 11.76 -5.99
C VAL A 187 -12.67 10.56 -5.70
N THR A 188 -13.53 10.67 -4.67
CA THR A 188 -14.46 9.60 -4.28
C THR A 188 -15.92 9.85 -4.69
N ARG A 189 -16.36 11.13 -4.83
CA ARG A 189 -17.73 11.51 -5.21
C ARG A 189 -18.05 11.31 -6.68
N SER A 190 -17.06 11.22 -7.56
CA SER A 190 -17.26 11.00 -9.00
C SER A 190 -17.63 9.55 -9.36
N GLN A 191 -17.90 8.69 -8.35
CA GLN A 191 -18.13 7.25 -8.54
C GLN A 191 -19.46 6.74 -7.97
N GLU A 192 -20.35 7.63 -7.52
CA GLU A 192 -21.78 7.32 -7.36
C GLU A 192 -22.43 7.25 -8.76
N GLY A 193 -22.27 6.12 -9.46
CA GLY A 193 -22.92 5.95 -10.77
C GLY A 193 -22.39 4.86 -11.71
N MET A 194 -21.32 4.15 -11.36
CA MET A 194 -20.81 3.06 -12.21
C MET A 194 -21.74 1.84 -12.19
N GLY A 195 -22.12 1.38 -13.38
CA GLY A 195 -22.93 0.19 -13.57
C GLY A 195 -22.22 -1.11 -13.17
N GLU A 196 -22.98 -2.13 -12.82
CA GLU A 196 -22.45 -3.47 -12.58
C GLU A 196 -21.67 -3.97 -13.81
N GLY A 197 -20.47 -4.49 -13.59
CA GLY A 197 -19.57 -4.99 -14.63
C GLY A 197 -18.62 -3.94 -15.25
N GLU A 198 -18.80 -2.65 -14.94
CA GLU A 198 -17.89 -1.59 -15.40
C GLU A 198 -16.49 -1.74 -14.78
N LEU A 199 -15.46 -1.45 -15.59
CA LEU A 199 -14.08 -1.46 -15.14
C LEU A 199 -13.84 -0.27 -14.21
N ARG A 200 -13.42 -0.56 -12.98
CA ARG A 200 -13.03 0.42 -11.97
C ARG A 200 -11.71 -0.03 -11.37
N ALA A 201 -10.63 0.24 -12.10
CA ALA A 201 -9.29 -0.12 -11.65
C ALA A 201 -8.89 0.67 -10.39
N TYR A 202 -8.11 0.02 -9.54
CA TYR A 202 -7.53 0.62 -8.34
C TYR A 202 -6.01 0.44 -8.35
N ALA A 203 -5.28 1.46 -7.90
CA ALA A 203 -3.87 1.38 -7.56
C ALA A 203 -3.72 1.29 -6.04
N HIS A 204 -2.80 0.44 -5.57
CA HIS A 204 -2.53 0.25 -4.14
C HIS A 204 -1.76 1.43 -3.53
N ARG A 205 -0.80 2.00 -4.27
CA ARG A 205 0.00 3.19 -3.90
C ARG A 205 0.89 3.06 -2.66
N ASP A 206 1.01 1.88 -2.06
CA ASP A 206 1.92 1.64 -0.93
C ASP A 206 2.45 0.19 -0.91
N ILE A 207 2.86 -0.32 -2.07
CA ILE A 207 3.52 -1.63 -2.16
C ILE A 207 4.94 -1.51 -1.59
N LYS A 208 5.22 -2.31 -0.56
CA LYS A 208 6.53 -2.42 0.09
C LYS A 208 6.65 -3.76 0.83
N PRO A 209 7.85 -4.23 1.18
CA PRO A 209 8.04 -5.49 1.90
C PRO A 209 7.21 -5.60 3.20
N GLY A 210 7.06 -4.50 3.94
CA GLY A 210 6.28 -4.46 5.18
C GLY A 210 4.77 -4.69 5.00
N ASN A 211 4.23 -4.49 3.79
CA ASN A 211 2.81 -4.66 3.48
C ASN A 211 2.51 -5.98 2.76
N ILE A 212 3.47 -6.92 2.73
CA ILE A 212 3.30 -8.24 2.13
C ILE A 212 3.56 -9.30 3.20
N MET A 213 2.49 -9.90 3.72
CA MET A 213 2.57 -11.00 4.67
C MET A 213 2.92 -12.30 3.96
N ILE A 214 3.59 -13.21 4.67
CA ILE A 214 3.83 -14.57 4.19
C ILE A 214 2.84 -15.49 4.90
N ALA A 215 1.98 -16.17 4.14
CA ALA A 215 1.06 -17.16 4.70
C ALA A 215 1.82 -18.31 5.37
N ASP A 216 1.15 -19.06 6.25
CA ASP A 216 1.80 -20.09 7.07
C ASP A 216 2.46 -21.21 6.23
N ASP A 217 2.01 -21.43 4.99
CA ASP A 217 2.63 -22.33 4.00
C ASP A 217 4.03 -21.89 3.53
N GLY A 218 4.44 -20.66 3.83
CA GLY A 218 5.73 -20.07 3.49
C GLY A 218 5.91 -19.69 2.02
N LYS A 219 4.88 -19.86 1.19
CA LYS A 219 4.92 -19.68 -0.27
C LYS A 219 3.88 -18.69 -0.79
N THR A 220 2.76 -18.52 -0.08
CA THR A 220 1.68 -17.63 -0.51
C THR A 220 1.89 -16.24 0.07
N PRO A 221 2.11 -15.21 -0.76
CA PRO A 221 2.15 -13.82 -0.32
C PRO A 221 0.73 -13.30 -0.14
N ILE A 222 0.51 -12.48 0.88
CA ILE A 222 -0.76 -11.82 1.16
C ILE A 222 -0.50 -10.32 1.23
N LEU A 223 -1.02 -9.59 0.25
CA LEU A 223 -0.98 -8.13 0.21
C LEU A 223 -1.93 -7.57 1.27
N MET A 224 -1.40 -6.68 2.11
CA MET A 224 -2.14 -6.02 3.19
C MET A 224 -2.00 -4.49 3.11
N ASP A 225 -2.72 -3.81 3.99
CA ASP A 225 -2.76 -2.35 4.11
C ASP A 225 -3.34 -1.63 2.89
N LEU A 226 -4.67 -1.73 2.76
CA LEU A 226 -5.43 -1.11 1.66
C LEU A 226 -5.84 0.34 1.96
N GLY A 227 -5.21 0.99 2.95
CA GLY A 227 -5.56 2.36 3.38
C GLY A 227 -5.29 3.41 2.29
N SER A 228 -4.26 3.19 1.47
CA SER A 228 -3.84 4.10 0.39
C SER A 228 -4.48 3.79 -0.96
N LEU A 229 -5.39 2.81 -1.01
CA LEU A 229 -6.05 2.36 -2.23
C LEU A 229 -6.85 3.49 -2.88
N ALA A 230 -6.58 3.76 -4.15
CA ALA A 230 -7.22 4.85 -4.89
C ALA A 230 -7.63 4.42 -6.30
N PRO A 231 -8.72 4.96 -6.87
CA PRO A 231 -9.08 4.70 -8.25
C PRO A 231 -7.98 5.13 -9.23
N ALA A 232 -7.84 4.36 -10.31
CA ALA A 232 -6.93 4.63 -11.41
C ALA A 232 -7.63 4.32 -12.75
N PRO A 233 -7.28 5.00 -13.85
CA PRO A 233 -6.38 6.15 -13.94
C PRO A 233 -6.98 7.42 -13.31
N THR A 234 -6.13 8.32 -12.81
CA THR A 234 -6.48 9.67 -12.35
C THR A 234 -5.90 10.71 -13.31
N PRO A 235 -6.70 11.30 -14.22
CA PRO A 235 -6.26 12.39 -15.07
C PRO A 235 -6.03 13.67 -14.24
N ILE A 236 -4.85 14.27 -14.37
CA ILE A 236 -4.49 15.49 -13.62
C ILE A 236 -4.91 16.71 -14.44
N THR A 237 -6.12 17.19 -14.21
CA THR A 237 -6.74 18.27 -15.02
C THR A 237 -6.38 19.68 -14.57
N SER A 238 -5.82 19.87 -13.37
CA SER A 238 -5.50 21.18 -12.81
C SER A 238 -4.25 21.15 -11.92
N ARG A 239 -3.66 22.33 -11.67
CA ARG A 239 -2.53 22.51 -10.75
C ARG A 239 -2.92 22.15 -9.31
N SER A 240 -4.13 22.50 -8.88
CA SER A 240 -4.62 22.19 -7.53
C SER A 240 -4.78 20.68 -7.33
N LEU A 241 -5.31 19.97 -8.32
CA LEU A 241 -5.38 18.50 -8.29
C LEU A 241 -3.99 17.86 -8.27
N ALA A 242 -3.04 18.42 -9.04
CA ALA A 242 -1.66 17.95 -9.04
C ALA A 242 -1.02 18.04 -7.64
N LEU A 243 -1.16 19.20 -6.98
CA LEU A 243 -0.67 19.40 -5.61
C LEU A 243 -1.36 18.44 -4.62
N ALA A 244 -2.69 18.34 -4.68
CA ALA A 244 -3.44 17.44 -3.82
C ALA A 244 -3.00 15.96 -3.96
N VAL A 245 -2.83 15.47 -5.19
CA VAL A 245 -2.35 14.09 -5.43
C VAL A 245 -0.92 13.91 -4.92
N GLN A 246 -0.07 14.91 -5.07
CA GLN A 246 1.31 14.88 -4.58
C GLN A 246 1.35 14.86 -3.04
N ASP A 247 0.52 15.66 -2.37
CA ASP A 247 0.43 15.73 -0.91
C ASP A 247 -0.16 14.42 -0.35
N THR A 248 -1.22 13.89 -0.95
CA THR A 248 -1.76 12.56 -0.60
C THR A 248 -0.69 11.47 -0.76
N ALA A 249 0.10 11.49 -1.84
CA ALA A 249 1.21 10.54 -2.01
C ALA A 249 2.32 10.76 -0.97
N ALA A 250 2.57 12.02 -0.57
CA ALA A 250 3.52 12.37 0.47
C ALA A 250 3.16 11.74 1.82
N GLU A 251 1.87 11.71 2.14
CA GLU A 251 1.31 11.18 3.39
C GLU A 251 1.12 9.66 3.37
N HIS A 252 0.69 9.09 2.24
CA HIS A 252 0.17 7.72 2.17
C HIS A 252 1.04 6.73 1.39
N SER A 253 2.06 7.19 0.66
CA SER A 253 3.02 6.31 -0.02
C SER A 253 4.37 6.33 0.68
N THR A 254 4.97 5.17 0.91
CA THR A 254 6.28 5.07 1.57
C THR A 254 7.40 5.54 0.63
N MET A 255 8.09 6.63 1.00
CA MET A 255 8.99 7.40 0.13
C MET A 255 10.01 6.56 -0.66
N PRO A 256 10.71 5.55 -0.09
CA PRO A 256 11.65 4.70 -0.84
C PRO A 256 11.04 3.84 -1.96
N TYR A 257 9.73 3.60 -1.91
CA TYR A 257 8.98 2.77 -2.87
C TYR A 257 8.06 3.61 -3.75
N ARG A 258 7.98 4.93 -3.52
CA ARG A 258 7.11 5.86 -4.26
C ARG A 258 7.62 6.05 -5.69
N ALA A 259 6.70 6.04 -6.65
CA ALA A 259 7.01 6.21 -8.06
C ALA A 259 7.37 7.68 -8.41
N PRO A 260 8.24 7.95 -9.41
CA PRO A 260 8.68 9.29 -9.80
C PRO A 260 7.53 10.27 -10.08
N GLU A 261 6.49 9.80 -10.77
CA GLU A 261 5.30 10.57 -11.13
C GLU A 261 4.44 10.99 -9.92
N LEU A 262 4.73 10.47 -8.72
CA LEU A 262 4.12 10.88 -7.45
C LEU A 262 5.01 11.86 -6.65
N PHE A 263 6.24 12.12 -7.08
CA PHE A 263 7.11 13.17 -6.50
C PHE A 263 6.94 14.52 -7.20
N ASP A 264 6.74 14.50 -8.51
CA ASP A 264 6.49 15.68 -9.34
C ASP A 264 5.24 15.44 -10.20
N VAL A 265 4.07 15.71 -9.63
CA VAL A 265 2.79 15.50 -10.31
C VAL A 265 2.55 16.68 -11.28
N LYS A 266 2.49 16.38 -12.58
CA LYS A 266 2.36 17.39 -13.64
C LYS A 266 0.91 17.55 -14.10
N THR A 267 0.46 18.79 -14.27
CA THR A 267 -0.83 19.06 -14.92
C THR A 267 -0.81 18.52 -16.35
N GLY A 268 -1.87 17.81 -16.75
CA GLY A 268 -1.99 17.14 -18.04
C GLY A 268 -1.46 15.70 -18.06
N SER A 269 -0.83 15.20 -16.98
CA SER A 269 -0.45 13.79 -16.87
C SER A 269 -1.62 12.92 -16.42
N VAL A 270 -1.41 11.61 -16.48
CA VAL A 270 -2.33 10.61 -15.94
C VAL A 270 -1.55 9.75 -14.94
N ILE A 271 -2.06 9.67 -13.71
CA ILE A 271 -1.53 8.75 -12.71
C ILE A 271 -2.33 7.44 -12.79
N ASP A 272 -1.70 6.37 -13.23
CA ASP A 272 -2.35 5.08 -13.45
C ASP A 272 -1.80 4.00 -12.51
N THR A 273 -2.08 2.74 -12.84
CA THR A 273 -1.66 1.58 -12.04
C THR A 273 -0.15 1.25 -12.16
N LYS A 274 0.59 1.92 -13.05
CA LYS A 274 2.05 1.73 -13.20
C LYS A 274 2.85 2.23 -12.00
N VAL A 275 2.25 3.03 -11.12
CA VAL A 275 2.83 3.37 -9.81
C VAL A 275 3.12 2.11 -8.99
N ASP A 276 2.22 1.11 -9.03
CA ASP A 276 2.39 -0.13 -8.27
C ASP A 276 3.47 -1.03 -8.89
N ILE A 277 3.64 -0.98 -10.22
CA ILE A 277 4.70 -1.73 -10.94
C ILE A 277 6.08 -1.25 -10.49
N TRP A 278 6.25 0.08 -10.37
CA TRP A 278 7.48 0.66 -9.81
C TRP A 278 7.72 0.21 -8.36
N SER A 279 6.72 0.36 -7.49
CA SER A 279 6.83 -0.01 -6.08
C SER A 279 7.11 -1.50 -5.88
N LEU A 280 6.54 -2.36 -6.74
CA LEU A 280 6.81 -3.79 -6.77
C LEU A 280 8.25 -4.09 -7.24
N GLY A 281 8.78 -3.35 -8.22
CA GLY A 281 10.19 -3.41 -8.62
C GLY A 281 11.15 -3.03 -7.48
N CYS A 282 10.86 -1.95 -6.76
CA CYS A 282 11.61 -1.55 -5.56
C CYS A 282 11.57 -2.64 -4.48
N THR A 283 10.40 -3.26 -4.28
CA THR A 283 10.20 -4.36 -3.32
C THR A 283 11.05 -5.58 -3.68
N LEU A 284 11.09 -5.98 -4.95
CA LEU A 284 11.92 -7.09 -5.41
C LEU A 284 13.41 -6.80 -5.21
N TYR A 285 13.86 -5.60 -5.57
CA TYR A 285 15.23 -5.16 -5.31
C TYR A 285 15.58 -5.20 -3.81
N ALA A 286 14.67 -4.74 -2.94
CA ALA A 286 14.87 -4.77 -1.50
C ALA A 286 14.98 -6.19 -0.95
N CYS A 287 14.19 -7.14 -1.46
CA CYS A 287 14.35 -8.55 -1.12
C CYS A 287 15.72 -9.11 -1.51
N LEU A 288 16.29 -8.66 -2.62
CA LEU A 288 17.58 -9.15 -3.13
C LEU A 288 18.79 -8.53 -2.41
N THR A 289 18.67 -7.28 -1.96
CA THR A 289 19.82 -6.47 -1.51
C THR A 289 19.72 -5.96 -0.07
N GLY A 290 18.55 -6.08 0.55
CA GLY A 290 18.29 -5.65 1.92
C GLY A 290 17.76 -4.22 2.08
N LYS A 291 17.83 -3.39 1.04
CA LYS A 291 17.36 -1.99 1.04
C LYS A 291 16.71 -1.64 -0.30
N SER A 292 15.87 -0.60 -0.35
CA SER A 292 15.34 -0.14 -1.64
C SER A 292 16.48 0.39 -2.54
N PRO A 293 16.30 0.39 -3.87
CA PRO A 293 17.35 0.80 -4.81
C PRO A 293 17.79 2.25 -4.61
N PHE A 294 16.85 3.13 -4.27
CA PHE A 294 17.11 4.56 -4.12
C PHE A 294 17.62 4.93 -2.73
N GLU A 295 17.26 4.17 -1.68
CA GLU A 295 17.95 4.28 -0.38
C GLU A 295 19.42 3.91 -0.53
N ALA A 296 19.71 2.75 -1.12
CA ALA A 296 21.08 2.30 -1.33
C ALA A 296 21.90 3.32 -2.12
N ARG A 297 21.33 3.91 -3.17
CA ARG A 297 21.99 4.93 -3.98
C ARG A 297 22.18 6.25 -3.24
N SER A 298 21.16 6.71 -2.51
CA SER A 298 21.22 7.97 -1.76
C SER A 298 22.27 7.93 -0.65
N GLU A 299 22.38 6.80 0.06
CA GLU A 299 23.41 6.56 1.07
C GLU A 299 24.81 6.54 0.44
N GLU A 300 24.98 5.89 -0.71
CA GLU A 300 26.27 5.80 -1.40
C GLU A 300 26.77 7.16 -1.91
N THR A 301 25.86 7.98 -2.43
CA THR A 301 26.19 9.28 -3.03
C THR A 301 26.15 10.45 -2.04
N GLY A 302 25.56 10.25 -0.87
CA GLY A 302 25.19 11.33 0.05
C GLY A 302 24.13 12.28 -0.51
N GLY A 303 23.40 11.87 -1.56
CA GLY A 303 22.39 12.66 -2.25
C GLY A 303 20.99 12.52 -1.65
N SER A 304 20.04 13.32 -2.14
CA SER A 304 18.62 13.16 -1.79
C SER A 304 18.02 11.93 -2.49
N LEU A 305 17.25 11.12 -1.75
CA LEU A 305 16.50 9.99 -2.29
C LEU A 305 15.56 10.43 -3.43
N SER A 306 14.88 11.56 -3.28
CA SER A 306 13.96 12.08 -4.31
C SER A 306 14.66 12.40 -5.63
N ILE A 307 15.91 12.87 -5.58
CA ILE A 307 16.72 13.14 -6.78
C ILE A 307 17.11 11.83 -7.46
N CYS A 308 17.48 10.80 -6.68
CA CYS A 308 17.80 9.48 -7.22
C CYS A 308 16.58 8.85 -7.92
N VAL A 309 15.39 8.96 -7.31
CA VAL A 309 14.12 8.48 -7.88
C VAL A 309 13.79 9.19 -9.18
N LEU A 310 13.77 10.54 -9.18
CA LEU A 310 13.43 11.35 -10.36
C LEU A 310 14.44 11.16 -11.51
N GLY A 311 15.71 10.92 -11.18
CA GLY A 311 16.76 10.63 -12.16
C GLY A 311 16.83 9.17 -12.61
N GLY A 312 16.11 8.25 -11.96
CA GLY A 312 16.28 6.82 -12.18
C GLY A 312 17.70 6.33 -11.87
N ASP A 313 18.42 6.99 -10.97
CA ASP A 313 19.78 6.64 -10.59
C ASP A 313 19.76 5.53 -9.54
N TRP A 314 20.08 4.32 -9.95
CA TRP A 314 20.26 3.15 -9.11
C TRP A 314 21.08 2.09 -9.87
N ARG A 315 21.59 1.08 -9.16
CA ARG A 315 22.27 -0.09 -9.75
C ARG A 315 22.32 -1.23 -8.76
N PHE A 316 22.57 -2.45 -9.23
CA PHE A 316 22.87 -3.56 -8.32
C PHE A 316 24.26 -3.41 -7.68
N PRO A 317 24.47 -3.93 -6.45
CA PRO A 317 25.75 -3.82 -5.75
C PRO A 317 26.94 -4.43 -6.49
N ASP A 318 26.70 -5.46 -7.31
CA ASP A 318 27.72 -6.18 -8.07
C ASP A 318 28.10 -5.51 -9.40
N GLU A 319 27.39 -4.46 -9.81
CA GLU A 319 27.66 -3.73 -11.07
C GLU A 319 28.72 -2.64 -10.94
N GLY A 320 29.20 -2.38 -9.71
CA GLY A 320 30.23 -1.39 -9.41
C GLY A 320 29.82 0.06 -9.69
N ALA A 321 30.53 1.02 -9.10
CA ALA A 321 30.41 2.40 -9.52
C ALA A 321 31.02 2.52 -10.93
N LYS A 322 30.27 3.05 -11.91
CA LYS A 322 30.86 3.44 -13.20
C LYS A 322 32.07 4.33 -12.91
N LYS A 323 33.28 3.81 -13.11
CA LYS A 323 34.48 4.66 -13.18
C LYS A 323 34.29 5.54 -14.40
N ASP A 324 34.12 6.83 -14.18
CA ASP A 324 34.05 7.81 -15.25
C ASP A 324 35.17 7.56 -16.26
N ALA A 325 34.76 7.33 -17.52
CA ALA A 325 35.66 7.06 -18.62
C ALA A 325 36.44 8.33 -19.01
N LYS A 326 37.47 8.67 -18.24
CA LYS A 326 38.59 9.52 -18.65
C LYS A 326 39.90 8.98 -18.06
N GLY A 327 40.31 7.82 -18.55
CA GLY A 327 41.63 7.27 -18.30
C GLY A 327 41.88 6.11 -19.25
N LYS A 328 42.60 6.34 -20.35
CA LYS A 328 43.13 5.27 -21.20
C LYS A 328 44.11 4.44 -20.37
N GLY A 329 43.63 3.33 -19.82
CA GLY A 329 44.42 2.26 -19.23
C GLY A 329 43.92 0.94 -19.79
N LYS A 330 44.66 0.38 -20.74
CA LYS A 330 44.39 -0.95 -21.30
C LYS A 330 44.69 -1.97 -20.19
N VAL A 331 43.67 -2.56 -19.58
CA VAL A 331 43.83 -3.68 -18.66
C VAL A 331 43.07 -4.86 -19.25
N ASN A 332 43.84 -5.87 -19.67
CA ASN A 332 43.32 -7.20 -19.98
C ASN A 332 42.78 -7.80 -18.67
N GLY A 333 41.46 -7.86 -18.51
CA GLY A 333 40.80 -8.60 -17.43
C GLY A 333 40.09 -9.80 -18.04
N ALA A 334 40.54 -11.00 -17.69
CA ALA A 334 39.85 -12.24 -17.97
C ALA A 334 38.40 -12.15 -17.43
N ALA A 335 37.47 -12.77 -18.14
CA ALA A 335 36.11 -12.98 -17.65
C ALA A 335 36.18 -13.84 -16.37
N GLU A 336 36.17 -13.20 -15.21
CA GLU A 336 35.85 -13.87 -13.95
C GLU A 336 34.38 -14.33 -14.07
N GLY A 337 34.14 -15.62 -13.89
CA GLY A 337 32.80 -16.19 -13.85
C GLY A 337 31.95 -15.51 -12.76
N PRO A 338 30.62 -15.63 -12.81
CA PRO A 338 29.75 -14.98 -11.84
C PRO A 338 30.17 -15.37 -10.42
N ALA A 339 30.40 -14.37 -9.57
CA ALA A 339 30.72 -14.58 -8.16
C ALA A 339 29.61 -15.43 -7.51
N GLU A 340 29.98 -16.43 -6.71
CA GLU A 340 29.03 -17.24 -5.94
C GLU A 340 28.07 -16.32 -5.16
N GLY A 341 26.78 -16.37 -5.51
CA GLY A 341 25.74 -15.55 -4.88
C GLY A 341 25.43 -14.22 -5.57
N ALA A 342 25.88 -13.98 -6.81
CA ALA A 342 25.35 -12.91 -7.65
C ALA A 342 23.86 -13.15 -7.99
N VAL A 343 23.08 -12.09 -8.08
CA VAL A 343 21.66 -12.17 -8.50
C VAL A 343 21.60 -12.57 -9.97
N GLY A 344 20.78 -13.56 -10.30
CA GLY A 344 20.57 -14.04 -11.66
C GLY A 344 20.07 -12.94 -12.60
N ASP A 345 20.62 -12.90 -13.81
CA ASP A 345 20.33 -11.85 -14.80
C ASP A 345 18.84 -11.73 -15.11
N GLY A 346 18.12 -12.84 -15.17
CA GLY A 346 16.66 -12.83 -15.39
C GLY A 346 15.88 -12.09 -14.30
N VAL A 347 16.28 -12.21 -13.03
CA VAL A 347 15.64 -11.47 -11.93
C VAL A 347 16.02 -9.98 -12.00
N LYS A 348 17.29 -9.67 -12.33
CA LYS A 348 17.74 -8.29 -12.53
C LYS A 348 16.96 -7.60 -13.65
N ASP A 349 16.70 -8.30 -14.74
CA ASP A 349 15.94 -7.78 -15.88
C ASP A 349 14.50 -7.43 -15.49
N VAL A 350 13.83 -8.27 -14.70
CA VAL A 350 12.50 -7.95 -14.14
C VAL A 350 12.54 -6.66 -13.34
N VAL A 351 13.52 -6.50 -12.44
CA VAL A 351 13.68 -5.26 -11.66
C VAL A 351 13.89 -4.05 -12.59
N ARG A 352 14.73 -4.17 -13.62
CA ARG A 352 14.98 -3.08 -14.58
C ARG A 352 13.76 -2.68 -15.40
N MET A 353 12.92 -3.66 -15.76
CA MET A 353 11.68 -3.39 -16.48
C MET A 353 10.68 -2.63 -15.61
N CYS A 354 10.61 -2.96 -14.31
CA CYS A 354 9.75 -2.25 -13.37
C CYS A 354 10.25 -0.83 -13.04
N LEU A 355 11.57 -0.63 -12.96
CA LEU A 355 12.19 0.63 -12.51
C LEU A 355 12.55 1.58 -13.68
N LYS A 356 11.63 1.72 -14.64
CA LYS A 356 11.69 2.77 -15.68
C LYS A 356 11.08 4.06 -15.18
N VAL A 357 11.76 5.19 -15.34
CA VAL A 357 11.26 6.48 -14.84
C VAL A 357 9.94 6.83 -15.51
N GLU A 358 9.86 6.69 -16.83
CA GLU A 358 8.63 6.95 -17.58
C GLU A 358 7.63 5.80 -17.38
N PRO A 359 6.41 6.06 -16.85
CA PRO A 359 5.41 5.01 -16.60
C PRO A 359 5.00 4.22 -17.85
N ALA A 360 5.04 4.85 -19.02
CA ALA A 360 4.74 4.22 -20.30
C ALA A 360 5.77 3.15 -20.71
N GLU A 361 7.00 3.22 -20.21
CA GLU A 361 8.05 2.22 -20.48
C GLU A 361 8.00 1.01 -19.54
N ARG A 362 7.21 1.09 -18.46
CA ARG A 362 6.99 -0.04 -17.54
C ARG A 362 5.98 -1.01 -18.16
N PRO A 363 6.12 -2.33 -17.95
CA PRO A 363 5.10 -3.27 -18.36
C PRO A 363 3.78 -2.99 -17.63
N ASP A 364 2.65 -3.35 -18.23
CA ASP A 364 1.43 -3.53 -17.46
C ASP A 364 1.49 -4.80 -16.61
N ILE A 365 0.45 -5.02 -15.80
CA ILE A 365 0.44 -6.13 -14.86
C ILE A 365 0.32 -7.49 -15.54
N ASP A 366 -0.33 -7.58 -16.70
CA ASP A 366 -0.43 -8.83 -17.46
C ASP A 366 0.91 -9.18 -18.12
N GLU A 367 1.55 -8.19 -18.75
CA GLU A 367 2.89 -8.32 -19.30
C GLU A 367 3.89 -8.76 -18.23
N LEU A 368 3.86 -8.13 -17.05
CA LEU A 368 4.73 -8.49 -15.93
C LEU A 368 4.49 -9.92 -15.45
N ILE A 369 3.24 -10.35 -15.32
CA ILE A 369 2.91 -11.72 -14.91
C ILE A 369 3.47 -12.74 -15.91
N ILE A 370 3.26 -12.52 -17.21
CA ILE A 370 3.75 -13.42 -18.27
C ILE A 370 5.28 -13.56 -18.19
N LEU A 371 6.00 -12.43 -18.08
CA LEU A 371 7.46 -12.42 -17.97
C LEU A 371 7.96 -13.23 -16.76
N VAL A 372 7.29 -13.09 -15.61
CA VAL A 372 7.66 -13.79 -14.38
C VAL A 372 7.34 -15.28 -14.46
N GLU A 373 6.20 -15.66 -15.05
CA GLU A 373 5.84 -17.07 -15.27
C GLU A 373 6.84 -17.76 -16.21
N GLU A 374 7.25 -17.09 -17.29
CA GLU A 374 8.29 -17.60 -18.19
C GLU A 374 9.64 -17.77 -17.49
N LEU A 375 10.05 -16.79 -16.67
CA LEU A 375 11.29 -16.85 -15.90
C LEU A 375 11.27 -18.03 -14.91
N LEU A 376 10.18 -18.18 -14.16
CA LEU A 376 9.97 -19.29 -13.22
C LEU A 376 10.00 -20.66 -13.92
N GLY A 377 9.49 -20.76 -15.15
CA GLY A 377 9.53 -21.99 -15.94
C GLY A 377 10.95 -22.40 -16.36
N ARG A 378 11.90 -21.47 -16.41
CA ARG A 378 13.31 -21.71 -16.75
C ARG A 378 14.19 -21.96 -15.51
N MET A 379 13.73 -21.56 -14.32
CA MET A 379 14.47 -21.75 -13.07
C MET A 379 14.41 -23.21 -12.59
N PRO A 380 15.53 -23.78 -12.10
CA PRO A 380 15.52 -25.12 -11.50
C PRO A 380 14.60 -25.12 -10.28
N ALA A 381 13.93 -26.24 -10.02
CA ALA A 381 13.18 -26.39 -8.78
C ALA A 381 14.14 -26.30 -7.60
N ASP A 382 13.76 -25.55 -6.55
CA ASP A 382 14.51 -25.55 -5.30
C ASP A 382 14.57 -26.99 -4.80
N ASP A 383 15.78 -27.52 -4.58
CA ASP A 383 15.97 -28.81 -3.93
C ASP A 383 15.25 -28.73 -2.57
N GLU A 384 14.29 -29.62 -2.31
CA GLU A 384 13.56 -29.72 -1.03
C GLU A 384 14.48 -30.22 0.09
N ARG A 385 15.57 -29.50 0.39
CA ARG A 385 16.55 -29.86 1.43
C ARG A 385 16.57 -28.93 2.64
N ASP A 386 15.73 -27.90 2.67
CA ASP A 386 15.58 -27.05 3.86
C ASP A 386 14.33 -27.44 4.64
N GLY A 387 14.41 -28.63 5.23
CA GLY A 387 13.49 -29.12 6.23
C GLY A 387 14.26 -29.68 7.42
N VAL A 388 14.65 -28.81 8.36
CA VAL A 388 14.84 -29.13 9.79
C VAL A 388 14.44 -27.92 10.63
#